data_AF-A0AAU7PT88-F1
#
_entry.id   AF-A0AAU7PT88-F1
#
_cell.length_a   1.000
_cell.length_b   1.000
_cell.length_c   1.000
_cell.angle_alpha   90.00
_cell.angle_beta   90.00
_cell.angle_gamma   90.00
#
_symmetry.space_group_name_H-M   'P 1'
#
loop_
_entity.id
_entity.type
_entity.pdbx_description
1 polymer ?
#
loop_
_entity_poly.entity_id
_entity_poly.type
_entity_poly.pdbx_seq_one_letter_code
_entity_poly.pdbx_strand_id
1 'polypeptide(L)'
;MEDFRKEDKGPDAAKGILISEEWGFDENGEPYVERTYVKPQNPRLRVHDSKDVTKTRVCGTGSAKMTVELSASFEWDSSDKRVEVYDVEGQVTDMDGVNEVYDEKIVISGNGTSKATATYTCKGKKSLSYVNGKINISCNYNGKISSNGTR
;
A
#
# COMPACT_ATOMS: atom_id res chain seq x y z
N MET A 1 32.45 13.52 46.86
CA MET A 1 31.39 13.44 45.84
C MET A 1 31.30 12.02 45.26
N GLU A 2 31.53 10.97 46.07
CA GLU A 2 31.72 9.58 45.59
C GLU A 2 30.64 8.59 46.07
N ASP A 3 29.75 8.95 47.01
CA ASP A 3 28.78 7.98 47.59
C ASP A 3 27.37 8.02 46.96
N PHE A 4 27.00 9.06 46.21
CA PHE A 4 25.64 9.20 45.64
C PHE A 4 25.35 8.29 44.46
N ARG A 5 26.37 7.76 43.79
CA ARG A 5 26.22 6.87 42.61
C ARG A 5 25.80 5.45 42.97
N LYS A 6 25.76 5.08 44.26
CA LYS A 6 25.47 3.70 44.71
C LYS A 6 24.00 3.31 44.63
N GLU A 7 23.08 4.27 44.64
CA GLU A 7 21.62 3.99 44.63
C GLU A 7 20.98 4.18 43.25
N ASP A 8 21.70 4.79 42.31
CA ASP A 8 21.20 4.98 40.95
C ASP A 8 21.22 3.67 40.16
N LYS A 9 20.10 3.37 39.48
CA LYS A 9 19.91 2.12 38.72
C LYS A 9 20.56 2.17 37.33
N GLY A 10 21.28 3.25 37.01
CA GLY A 10 21.87 3.49 35.71
C GLY A 10 20.83 3.80 34.62
N PRO A 11 21.28 3.96 33.37
CA PRO A 11 20.41 4.30 32.27
C PRO A 11 19.49 3.14 31.86
N ASP A 12 18.21 3.46 31.71
CA ASP A 12 17.18 2.52 31.25
C ASP A 12 17.14 2.42 29.72
N ALA A 13 17.68 1.33 29.18
CA ALA A 13 17.68 1.04 27.75
C ALA A 13 16.27 0.90 27.14
N ALA A 14 15.23 0.63 27.95
CA ALA A 14 13.84 0.61 27.46
C ALA A 14 13.31 2.01 27.10
N LYS A 15 13.93 3.08 27.60
CA LYS A 15 13.55 4.47 27.30
C LYS A 15 14.15 4.99 25.99
N GLY A 16 15.16 4.32 25.44
CA GLY A 16 15.83 4.67 24.19
C GLY A 16 17.34 4.81 24.36
N ILE A 17 17.97 5.54 23.44
CA ILE A 17 19.40 5.86 23.50
C ILE A 17 19.57 7.06 24.43
N LEU A 18 20.39 6.92 25.48
CA LEU A 18 20.75 8.02 26.37
C LEU A 18 21.60 9.06 25.60
N ILE A 19 21.18 10.32 25.62
CA ILE A 19 21.89 11.42 24.93
C ILE A 19 22.44 12.49 25.88
N SER A 20 21.89 12.59 27.10
CA SER A 20 22.41 13.47 28.16
C SER A 20 22.13 12.85 29.52
N GLU A 21 23.08 13.03 30.44
CA GLU A 21 22.98 12.70 31.86
C GLU A 21 23.56 13.85 32.66
N GLU A 22 22.73 14.49 33.49
CA GLU A 22 23.11 15.63 34.32
C GLU A 22 22.82 15.30 35.79
N TRP A 23 23.80 15.57 36.65
CA TRP A 23 23.72 15.31 38.09
C TRP A 23 23.62 16.63 38.84
N GLY A 24 22.65 16.73 39.76
CA GLY A 24 22.37 17.97 40.48
C GLY A 24 21.90 17.73 41.92
N PHE A 25 21.61 18.82 42.60
CA PHE A 25 20.96 18.85 43.91
C PHE A 25 19.71 19.71 43.79
N ASP A 26 18.59 19.25 44.33
CA ASP A 26 17.34 20.01 44.35
C ASP A 26 17.42 21.18 45.35
N GLU A 27 16.36 21.97 45.45
CA GLU A 27 16.27 23.11 46.37
C GLU A 27 16.37 22.71 47.86
N ASN A 28 16.17 21.44 48.18
CA ASN A 28 16.29 20.88 49.52
C ASN A 28 17.67 20.24 49.78
N GLY A 29 18.56 20.23 48.77
CA GLY A 29 19.87 19.59 48.82
C GLY A 29 19.82 18.08 48.60
N GLU A 30 18.70 17.51 48.13
CA GLU A 30 18.59 16.12 47.73
C GLU A 30 19.23 15.89 46.35
N PRO A 31 20.08 14.86 46.20
CA PRO A 31 20.73 14.57 44.92
C PRO A 31 19.73 14.05 43.90
N TYR A 32 19.86 14.49 42.65
CA TYR A 32 19.07 13.95 41.53
C TYR A 32 19.93 13.73 40.28
N VAL A 33 19.41 12.92 39.37
CA VAL A 33 19.97 12.70 38.04
C VAL A 33 18.88 12.88 36.99
N GLU A 34 19.13 13.79 36.05
CA GLU A 34 18.28 13.99 34.88
C GLU A 34 18.87 13.25 33.67
N ARG A 35 18.04 12.43 33.02
CA ARG A 35 18.44 11.64 31.85
C ARG A 35 17.54 11.95 30.67
N THR A 36 18.15 12.39 29.58
CA THR A 36 17.45 12.61 28.33
C THR A 36 17.69 11.43 27.40
N TYR A 37 16.60 10.84 26.91
CA TYR A 37 16.64 9.72 25.96
C TYR A 37 16.07 10.14 24.62
N VAL A 38 16.67 9.64 23.55
CA VAL A 38 16.10 9.67 22.21
C VAL A 38 15.68 8.26 21.85
N LYS A 39 14.39 8.08 21.55
CA LYS A 39 13.94 6.86 20.89
C LYS A 39 14.35 6.96 19.43
N PRO A 40 15.28 6.12 18.93
CA PRO A 40 15.53 6.09 17.50
C PRO A 40 14.19 5.77 16.83
N GLN A 41 13.72 6.68 15.98
CA GLN A 41 12.67 6.29 15.04
C GLN A 41 13.28 5.16 14.23
N ASN A 42 12.73 3.95 14.36
CA ASN A 42 13.14 2.83 13.52
C ASN A 42 13.31 3.37 12.10
N PRO A 43 14.49 3.26 11.48
CA PRO A 43 14.61 3.53 10.06
C PRO A 43 13.81 2.42 9.39
N ARG A 44 12.50 2.63 9.25
CA ARG A 44 11.72 1.91 8.25
C ARG A 44 12.42 2.28 6.96
N LEU A 45 13.12 1.30 6.38
CA LEU A 45 13.70 1.44 5.04
C LEU A 45 12.67 2.17 4.20
N ARG A 46 13.01 3.37 3.72
CA ARG A 46 12.16 4.09 2.78
C ARG A 46 12.15 3.26 1.51
N VAL A 47 11.19 2.36 1.40
CA VAL A 47 10.97 1.60 0.17
C VAL A 47 10.00 2.45 -0.62
N HIS A 48 10.60 3.23 -1.51
CA HIS A 48 9.95 3.77 -2.69
C HIS A 48 10.23 2.78 -3.81
N ASP A 49 9.19 2.18 -4.39
CA ASP A 49 9.32 1.15 -5.40
C ASP A 49 8.14 1.21 -6.37
N SER A 50 8.30 0.61 -7.53
CA SER A 50 7.30 0.64 -8.60
C SER A 50 7.14 -0.72 -9.26
N LYS A 51 5.96 -1.00 -9.80
CA LYS A 51 5.69 -2.26 -10.49
C LYS A 51 4.59 -2.13 -11.53
N ASP A 52 4.91 -2.62 -12.72
CA ASP A 52 3.96 -2.83 -13.80
C ASP A 52 3.27 -4.18 -13.63
N VAL A 53 1.94 -4.19 -13.79
CA VAL A 53 1.14 -5.41 -13.67
C VAL A 53 0.10 -5.47 -14.76
N THR A 54 0.10 -6.59 -15.47
CA THR A 54 -0.98 -7.01 -16.37
C THR A 54 -1.75 -8.17 -15.77
N LYS A 55 -3.08 -8.11 -15.84
CA LYS A 55 -3.98 -9.20 -15.45
C LYS A 55 -5.02 -9.43 -16.53
N THR A 56 -5.36 -10.70 -16.71
CA THR A 56 -6.43 -11.14 -17.60
C THR A 56 -7.54 -11.84 -16.80
N ARG A 57 -8.76 -11.80 -17.33
CA ARG A 57 -9.92 -12.49 -16.77
C ARG A 57 -10.91 -12.90 -17.85
N VAL A 58 -11.31 -14.16 -17.83
CA VAL A 58 -12.46 -14.63 -18.62
C VAL A 58 -13.76 -14.25 -17.90
N CYS A 59 -14.65 -13.59 -18.62
CA CYS A 59 -15.97 -13.15 -18.17
C CYS A 59 -17.06 -13.80 -19.03
N GLY A 60 -18.22 -14.06 -18.44
CA GLY A 60 -19.33 -14.77 -19.10
C GLY A 60 -19.34 -16.26 -18.80
N THR A 61 -20.43 -16.92 -19.21
CA THR A 61 -20.67 -18.34 -18.97
C THR A 61 -21.31 -18.99 -20.19
N GLY A 62 -21.14 -20.32 -20.33
CA GLY A 62 -21.71 -21.07 -21.44
C GLY A 62 -21.15 -20.64 -22.79
N SER A 63 -22.05 -20.23 -23.70
CA SER A 63 -21.75 -19.92 -25.10
C SER A 63 -21.42 -18.44 -25.37
N ALA A 64 -21.26 -17.63 -24.33
CA ALA A 64 -20.88 -16.21 -24.45
C ALA A 64 -19.78 -15.92 -23.43
N LYS A 65 -18.54 -15.76 -23.91
CA LYS A 65 -17.38 -15.44 -23.09
C LYS A 65 -16.58 -14.31 -23.73
N MET A 66 -15.95 -13.51 -22.89
CA MET A 66 -14.94 -12.55 -23.30
C MET A 66 -13.73 -12.66 -22.37
N THR A 67 -12.53 -12.46 -22.87
CA THR A 67 -11.35 -12.29 -22.04
C THR A 67 -11.02 -10.80 -21.97
N VAL A 68 -11.02 -10.25 -20.77
CA VAL A 68 -10.61 -8.86 -20.52
C VAL A 68 -9.20 -8.83 -19.96
N GLU A 69 -8.43 -7.83 -20.35
CA GLU A 69 -7.09 -7.55 -19.86
C GLU A 69 -7.05 -6.14 -19.26
N LEU A 70 -6.25 -5.96 -18.21
CA LEU A 70 -5.95 -4.68 -17.58
C LEU A 70 -4.46 -4.63 -17.25
N SER A 71 -3.80 -3.59 -17.71
CA SER A 71 -2.42 -3.23 -17.39
C SER A 71 -2.40 -1.92 -16.62
N ALA A 72 -1.55 -1.82 -15.60
CA ALA A 72 -1.34 -0.60 -14.84
C ALA A 72 0.04 -0.60 -14.18
N SER A 73 0.61 0.60 -14.06
CA SER A 73 1.82 0.86 -13.30
C SER A 73 1.47 1.42 -11.93
N PHE A 74 2.08 0.86 -10.89
CA PHE A 74 1.91 1.31 -9.51
C PHE A 74 3.24 1.78 -8.95
N GLU A 75 3.24 2.91 -8.28
CA GLU A 75 4.37 3.43 -7.51
C GLU A 75 3.91 3.61 -6.07
N TRP A 76 4.71 3.19 -5.10
CA TRP A 76 4.34 3.32 -3.69
C TRP A 76 5.49 3.82 -2.84
N ASP A 77 5.14 4.66 -1.87
CA ASP A 77 6.01 5.10 -0.79
C ASP A 77 5.49 4.55 0.54
N SER A 78 6.24 3.60 1.10
CA SER A 78 5.92 2.96 2.38
C SER A 78 6.07 3.90 3.59
N SER A 79 6.84 4.98 3.45
CA SER A 79 7.06 6.01 4.47
C SER A 79 5.88 6.96 4.52
N ASP A 80 5.48 7.47 3.36
CA ASP A 80 4.38 8.44 3.22
C ASP A 80 3.00 7.77 3.17
N LYS A 81 2.99 6.43 3.10
CA LYS A 81 1.79 5.60 2.97
C LYS A 81 0.94 5.99 1.76
N ARG A 82 1.61 6.23 0.64
CA ARG A 82 0.98 6.66 -0.62
C ARG A 82 1.22 5.65 -1.72
N VAL A 83 0.25 5.57 -2.63
CA VAL A 83 0.30 4.79 -3.85
C VAL A 83 -0.25 5.65 -4.97
N GLU A 84 0.48 5.71 -6.06
CA GLU A 84 0.05 6.32 -7.32
C GLU A 84 -0.14 5.22 -8.38
N VAL A 85 -1.08 5.46 -9.29
CA VAL A 85 -1.40 4.63 -10.43
C VAL A 85 -1.31 5.48 -11.68
N TYR A 86 -0.60 4.96 -12.68
CA TYR A 86 -0.44 5.57 -14.00
C TYR A 86 -0.38 4.48 -15.08
N ASP A 87 -0.31 4.89 -16.34
CA ASP A 87 -0.23 4.02 -17.52
C ASP A 87 -1.27 2.88 -17.51
N VAL A 88 -2.53 3.26 -17.25
CA VAL A 88 -3.63 2.29 -17.15
C VAL A 88 -4.25 2.05 -18.51
N GLU A 89 -4.23 0.79 -18.94
CA GLU A 89 -4.80 0.32 -20.20
C GLU A 89 -5.72 -0.88 -19.94
N GLY A 90 -6.84 -0.95 -20.63
CA GLY A 90 -7.78 -2.06 -20.53
C GLY A 90 -8.39 -2.39 -21.87
N GLN A 91 -8.52 -3.68 -22.17
CA GLN A 91 -8.97 -4.16 -23.48
C GLN A 91 -9.68 -5.52 -23.37
N VAL A 92 -10.43 -5.88 -24.42
CA VAL A 92 -10.91 -7.24 -24.65
C VAL A 92 -9.95 -7.95 -25.60
N THR A 93 -9.38 -9.07 -25.18
CA THR A 93 -8.35 -9.82 -25.95
C THR A 93 -8.90 -11.04 -26.67
N ASP A 94 -10.07 -11.55 -26.25
CA ASP A 94 -10.72 -12.69 -26.89
C ASP A 94 -12.24 -12.61 -26.71
N MET A 95 -12.99 -13.11 -27.69
CA MET A 95 -14.45 -13.10 -27.73
C MET A 95 -14.98 -14.41 -28.31
N ASP A 96 -15.71 -15.17 -27.50
CA ASP A 96 -16.39 -16.40 -27.91
C ASP A 96 -17.91 -16.19 -27.83
N GLY A 97 -18.56 -16.16 -28.99
CA GLY A 97 -20.01 -15.95 -29.11
C GLY A 97 -20.50 -14.54 -28.76
N VAL A 98 -19.59 -13.58 -28.52
CA VAL A 98 -19.88 -12.15 -28.40
C VAL A 98 -19.67 -11.48 -29.76
N ASN A 99 -20.62 -10.65 -30.18
CA ASN A 99 -20.60 -10.02 -31.51
C ASN A 99 -20.08 -8.58 -31.48
N GLU A 100 -20.16 -7.93 -30.32
CA GLU A 100 -19.88 -6.50 -30.16
C GLU A 100 -19.48 -6.22 -28.71
N VAL A 101 -18.50 -5.33 -28.53
CA VAL A 101 -18.09 -4.78 -27.23
C VAL A 101 -18.37 -3.28 -27.22
N TYR A 102 -18.89 -2.79 -26.09
CA TYR A 102 -19.25 -1.39 -25.91
C TYR A 102 -19.19 -1.02 -24.41
N ASP A 103 -19.42 0.26 -24.09
CA ASP A 103 -19.33 0.81 -22.73
C ASP A 103 -17.97 0.53 -22.05
N GLU A 104 -16.88 0.54 -22.82
CA GLU A 104 -15.53 0.37 -22.29
C GLU A 104 -15.14 1.56 -21.41
N LYS A 105 -14.67 1.26 -20.19
CA LYS A 105 -14.33 2.29 -19.21
C LYS A 105 -13.19 1.84 -18.32
N ILE A 106 -12.27 2.77 -18.09
CA ILE A 106 -11.24 2.67 -17.07
C ILE A 106 -11.60 3.62 -15.92
N VAL A 107 -11.46 3.15 -14.69
CA VAL A 107 -11.66 3.94 -13.47
C VAL A 107 -10.48 3.74 -12.54
N ILE A 108 -9.89 4.84 -12.10
CA ILE A 108 -8.86 4.87 -11.06
C ILE A 108 -9.51 5.37 -9.77
N SER A 109 -9.14 4.76 -8.65
CA SER A 109 -9.64 5.13 -7.32
C SER A 109 -8.52 5.06 -6.29
N GLY A 110 -8.53 5.96 -5.30
CA GLY A 110 -7.56 5.97 -4.22
C GLY A 110 -6.14 6.39 -4.61
N ASN A 111 -5.98 7.11 -5.73
CA ASN A 111 -4.69 7.68 -6.13
C ASN A 111 -4.17 8.65 -5.04
N GLY A 112 -2.88 8.58 -4.73
CA GLY A 112 -2.26 9.35 -3.65
C GLY A 112 -2.68 8.96 -2.24
N THR A 113 -3.34 7.80 -2.08
CA THR A 113 -3.78 7.28 -0.77
C THR A 113 -3.04 6.00 -0.40
N SER A 114 -3.38 5.39 0.74
CA SER A 114 -2.78 4.14 1.21
C SER A 114 -3.07 2.92 0.33
N LYS A 115 -4.03 3.04 -0.60
CA LYS A 115 -4.36 2.00 -1.58
C LYS A 115 -4.96 2.63 -2.84
N ALA A 116 -4.34 2.35 -3.98
CA ALA A 116 -4.86 2.73 -5.29
C ALA A 116 -5.39 1.49 -6.04
N THR A 117 -6.41 1.68 -6.86
CA THR A 117 -7.04 0.61 -7.66
C THR A 117 -7.37 1.11 -9.05
N ALA A 118 -6.88 0.40 -10.07
CA ALA A 118 -7.32 0.51 -11.46
C ALA A 118 -8.41 -0.53 -11.72
N THR A 119 -9.47 -0.13 -12.43
CA THR A 119 -10.57 -1.00 -12.83
C THR A 119 -10.90 -0.79 -14.29
N TYR A 120 -10.99 -1.88 -15.05
CA TYR A 120 -11.52 -1.89 -16.40
C TYR A 120 -12.88 -2.60 -16.41
N THR A 121 -13.84 -2.00 -17.10
CA THR A 121 -15.18 -2.55 -17.32
C THR A 121 -15.60 -2.39 -18.77
N CYS A 122 -16.33 -3.37 -19.28
CA CYS A 122 -16.94 -3.33 -20.60
C CYS A 122 -18.21 -4.20 -20.63
N LYS A 123 -18.99 -4.08 -21.70
CA LYS A 123 -20.15 -4.94 -21.97
C LYS A 123 -20.00 -5.60 -23.34
N GLY A 124 -20.36 -6.87 -23.41
CA GLY A 124 -20.37 -7.66 -24.64
C GLY A 124 -21.80 -8.05 -24.98
N LYS A 125 -22.20 -7.82 -26.23
CA LYS A 125 -23.53 -8.18 -26.73
C LYS A 125 -23.50 -9.52 -27.46
N LYS A 126 -24.46 -10.38 -27.15
CA LYS A 126 -24.76 -11.60 -27.92
C LYS A 126 -26.24 -11.67 -28.19
N SER A 127 -26.69 -11.42 -29.42
CA SER A 127 -28.11 -11.51 -29.84
C SER A 127 -29.15 -10.94 -28.84
N LEU A 128 -29.57 -11.73 -27.85
CA LEU A 128 -30.55 -11.39 -26.80
C LEU A 128 -29.98 -11.39 -25.36
N SER A 129 -28.68 -11.60 -25.17
CA SER A 129 -27.99 -11.63 -23.88
C SER A 129 -26.76 -10.73 -23.85
N TYR A 130 -26.25 -10.50 -22.64
CA TYR A 130 -25.11 -9.64 -22.40
C TYR A 130 -24.11 -10.32 -21.47
N VAL A 131 -22.83 -10.03 -21.70
CA VAL A 131 -21.72 -10.40 -20.83
C VAL A 131 -21.13 -9.13 -20.25
N ASN A 132 -20.89 -9.11 -18.95
CA ASN A 132 -20.21 -8.00 -18.30
C ASN A 132 -18.74 -8.34 -18.08
N GLY A 133 -17.86 -7.57 -18.70
CA GLY A 133 -16.43 -7.61 -18.44
C GLY A 133 -16.09 -6.72 -17.25
N LYS A 134 -15.37 -7.27 -16.27
CA LYS A 134 -14.82 -6.47 -15.16
C LYS A 134 -13.56 -7.10 -14.61
N ILE A 135 -12.52 -6.29 -14.51
CA ILE A 135 -11.26 -6.66 -13.87
C ILE A 135 -10.71 -5.47 -13.10
N ASN A 136 -10.01 -5.73 -11.99
CA ASN A 136 -9.36 -4.71 -11.20
C ASN A 136 -8.00 -5.19 -10.73
N ILE A 137 -7.08 -4.23 -10.59
CA ILE A 137 -5.77 -4.41 -9.97
C ILE A 137 -5.67 -3.32 -8.91
N SER A 138 -5.24 -3.70 -7.72
CA SER A 138 -5.01 -2.77 -6.62
C SER A 138 -3.65 -2.99 -5.99
N CYS A 139 -3.02 -1.92 -5.56
CA CYS A 139 -1.78 -1.93 -4.79
C CYS A 139 -1.97 -1.11 -3.51
N ASN A 140 -1.34 -1.54 -2.43
CA ASN A 140 -1.26 -0.75 -1.19
C ASN A 140 0.14 -0.18 -0.99
N TYR A 141 0.29 0.73 -0.03
CA TYR A 141 1.55 1.43 0.24
C TYR A 141 2.73 0.51 0.64
N ASN A 142 2.49 -0.78 0.88
CA ASN A 142 3.53 -1.79 1.14
C ASN A 142 3.90 -2.59 -0.11
N GLY A 143 3.45 -2.19 -1.31
CA GLY A 143 3.70 -2.91 -2.56
C GLY A 143 2.90 -4.20 -2.72
N LYS A 144 1.90 -4.45 -1.86
CA LYS A 144 1.08 -5.66 -1.97
C LYS A 144 0.03 -5.47 -3.06
N ILE A 145 0.21 -6.21 -4.14
CA ILE A 145 -0.71 -6.21 -5.27
C ILE A 145 -1.77 -7.29 -5.11
N SER A 146 -3.03 -6.93 -5.36
CA SER A 146 -4.16 -7.85 -5.38
C SER A 146 -5.08 -7.55 -6.56
N SER A 147 -5.62 -8.60 -7.16
CA SER A 147 -6.57 -8.52 -8.27
C SER A 147 -7.75 -9.42 -7.98
N ASN A 148 -8.97 -8.89 -8.04
CA ASN A 148 -10.19 -9.71 -7.96
C ASN A 148 -10.81 -9.82 -9.35
N GLY A 149 -10.65 -10.99 -9.96
CA GLY A 149 -11.65 -11.57 -10.86
C GLY A 149 -12.28 -12.74 -10.11
N THR A 150 -13.55 -12.63 -9.68
CA THR A 150 -14.21 -13.75 -8.99
C THR A 150 -14.14 -15.01 -9.86
N ARG A 151 -13.63 -16.07 -9.22
CA ARG A 151 -13.52 -17.47 -9.69
C ARG A 151 -14.83 -17.96 -10.30
#